data_AF-A0A3E0Q9F3-F1
#
_entry.id   AF-A0A3E0Q9F3-F1
#
_cell.length_a   1.000
_cell.length_b   1.000
_cell.length_c   1.000
_cell.angle_alpha   90.00
_cell.angle_beta   90.00
_cell.angle_gamma   90.00
#
_symmetry.space_group_name_H-M   'P 1'
#
loop_
_entity.id
_entity.type
_entity.pdbx_description
1 polymer ?
#
loop_
_entity_poly.entity_id
_entity_poly.type
_entity_poly.pdbx_seq_one_letter_code
_entity_poly.pdbx_strand_id
1 'polypeptide(L)' 'MTRKTTDCTIEEIHQYRREVSDRFGGDVFAIAQDAARRQAASNRPVWQPTATNTATPPTGELGGAGDKSASVAAG' A
#
# COMPACT_ATOMS: atom_id res chain seq x y z
N MET A 1 16.91 -17.04 -23.74
CA MET A 1 15.83 -16.31 -23.04
C MET A 1 16.35 -15.95 -21.67
N THR A 2 16.69 -14.68 -21.45
CA THR A 2 17.31 -14.21 -20.20
C THR A 2 16.19 -14.00 -19.18
N ARG A 3 16.05 -14.92 -18.22
CA ARG A 3 15.10 -14.79 -17.11
C ARG A 3 15.52 -13.56 -16.29
N LYS A 4 14.67 -12.53 -16.20
CA LYS A 4 15.03 -11.29 -15.50
C LYS A 4 15.04 -11.56 -14.00
N THR A 5 16.04 -11.06 -13.30
CA THR A 5 16.23 -11.26 -11.85
C THR A 5 15.00 -10.83 -11.04
N THR A 6 14.25 -9.84 -11.52
CA THR A 6 13.00 -9.34 -10.93
C THR A 6 11.84 -10.35 -10.99
N ASP A 7 11.81 -11.21 -12.01
CA ASP A 7 10.78 -12.24 -12.13
C ASP A 7 11.00 -13.33 -11.06
N CYS A 8 12.27 -13.62 -10.73
CA CYS A 8 12.66 -14.58 -9.70
C CYS A 8 12.20 -14.14 -8.30
N THR A 9 12.40 -12.88 -7.93
CA THR A 9 12.02 -12.38 -6.59
C THR A 9 10.50 -12.33 -6.40
N ILE A 10 9.72 -12.03 -7.44
CA ILE A 10 8.26 -12.07 -7.36
C ILE A 10 7.75 -13.51 -7.18
N GLU A 11 8.30 -14.45 -7.95
CA GLU A 11 7.95 -15.87 -7.82
C GLU A 11 8.26 -16.42 -6.42
N GLU A 12 9.42 -16.06 -5.85
CA GLU A 12 9.81 -16.41 -4.49
C GLU A 12 8.84 -15.86 -3.44
N ILE A 13 8.42 -14.59 -3.57
CA ILE A 13 7.41 -13.99 -2.69
C ILE A 13 6.08 -14.74 -2.79
N HIS A 14 5.65 -15.08 -4.01
CA HIS A 14 4.39 -15.79 -4.22
C HIS A 14 4.45 -17.22 -3.67
N GLN A 15 5.60 -17.88 -3.81
CA GLN A 15 5.85 -19.19 -3.25
C GLN A 15 5.77 -19.16 -1.72
N TYR A 16 6.44 -18.20 -1.09
CA TYR A 16 6.37 -18.04 0.36
C TYR A 16 4.94 -17.74 0.85
N ARG A 17 4.19 -16.90 0.12
CA ARG A 17 2.79 -16.61 0.46
C ARG A 17 1.91 -17.86 0.41
N ARG A 18 2.12 -18.75 -0.58
CA ARG A 18 1.44 -20.05 -0.65
C ARG A 18 1.81 -20.94 0.53
N GLU A 19 3.09 -21.08 0.83
CA GLU A 19 3.55 -21.88 1.98
C GLU A 19 3.01 -21.36 3.32
N VAL A 20 2.87 -20.05 3.49
CA VAL A 20 2.18 -19.48 4.65
C VAL A 20 0.71 -19.90 4.62
N SER A 21 0.00 -19.68 3.52
CA SER A 21 -1.42 -20.03 3.41
C SER A 21 -1.68 -21.51 3.70
N ASP A 22 -0.89 -22.41 3.12
CA ASP A 22 -1.05 -23.86 3.27
C ASP A 22 -0.86 -24.31 4.72
N ARG A 23 0.09 -23.73 5.45
CA ARG A 23 0.32 -24.02 6.88
C ARG A 23 -0.87 -23.69 7.78
N PHE A 24 -1.70 -22.73 7.38
CA PHE A 24 -2.87 -22.29 8.14
C PHE A 24 -4.19 -22.67 7.45
N GLY A 25 -4.15 -23.47 6.38
CA GLY A 25 -5.35 -23.84 5.62
C GLY A 25 -6.10 -22.65 5.02
N GLY A 26 -5.40 -21.54 4.73
CA GLY A 26 -6.01 -20.29 4.28
C GLY A 26 -6.73 -19.50 5.38
N ASP A 27 -6.66 -19.90 6.65
CA ASP A 27 -7.25 -19.15 7.76
C ASP A 27 -6.44 -17.88 8.06
N VAL A 28 -6.93 -16.76 7.52
CA VAL A 28 -6.35 -15.43 7.71
C VAL A 28 -6.36 -15.02 9.18
N PHE A 29 -7.36 -15.44 9.96
CA PHE A 29 -7.43 -15.09 11.38
C PHE A 29 -6.37 -15.84 12.20
N ALA A 30 -6.12 -17.12 11.88
CA ALA A 30 -5.03 -17.88 12.47
C ALA A 30 -3.65 -17.28 12.14
N ILE A 31 -3.44 -16.83 10.89
CA ILE A 31 -2.22 -16.13 10.48
C ILE A 31 -2.04 -14.84 11.27
N ALA A 32 -3.10 -14.03 11.43
CA ALA A 32 -3.05 -12.78 12.15
C ALA A 32 -2.71 -12.97 13.63
N GLN A 33 -3.32 -13.97 14.28
CA GLN A 33 -3.00 -14.32 15.67
C GLN A 33 -1.55 -14.78 15.83
N ASP A 34 -1.05 -15.61 14.91
CA ASP A 34 0.34 -16.06 14.93
C ASP A 34 1.31 -14.89 14.77
N ALA A 35 1.03 -13.97 13.84
CA ALA A 35 1.81 -12.75 13.66
C ALA A 35 1.81 -11.87 14.93
N ALA A 36 0.66 -11.70 15.58
CA ALA A 36 0.54 -10.93 16.82
C ALA A 36 1.38 -11.55 17.95
N ARG A 37 1.35 -12.88 18.11
CA ARG A 37 2.18 -13.58 19.10
C ARG A 37 3.67 -13.37 18.85
N ARG A 38 4.12 -13.51 17.59
CA ARG A 38 5.52 -13.28 17.22
C ARG A 38 5.93 -11.84 17.46
N GLN A 39 5.05 -10.88 17.15
CA GLN A 39 5.32 -9.46 17.39
C GLN A 39 5.49 -9.19 18.89
N ALA A 40 4.61 -9.71 19.74
CA ALA A 40 4.70 -9.57 21.19
C ALA A 40 6.00 -10.19 21.75
N ALA A 41 6.46 -11.32 21.20
CA ALA A 41 7.71 -11.96 21.60
C ALA A 41 8.97 -11.28 21.07
N SER A 42 8.87 -10.46 20.01
CA SER A 42 10.02 -9.93 19.29
C SER A 42 10.79 -8.83 20.04
N ASN A 43 10.23 -8.30 21.13
CA ASN A 43 10.69 -7.08 21.81
C ASN A 43 10.90 -5.88 20.85
N ARG A 44 10.39 -5.94 19.62
CA ARG A 44 10.51 -4.87 18.64
C ARG A 44 9.40 -3.85 18.87
N PRO A 45 9.70 -2.55 18.86
CA PRO A 45 8.67 -1.53 18.94
C PRO A 45 7.74 -1.63 17.73
N VAL A 46 6.44 -1.63 18.00
CA VAL A 46 5.42 -1.48 16.95
C VAL A 46 5.47 -0.02 16.52
N TRP A 47 5.68 0.22 15.23
CA TRP A 47 5.61 1.58 14.70
C TRP A 47 4.17 2.11 14.86
N GLN A 48 4.02 3.19 15.62
CA GLN A 48 2.78 3.94 15.74
C GLN A 48 3.02 5.36 15.20
N PRO A 49 2.71 5.63 13.93
CA PRO A 49 2.84 6.98 13.40
C PRO A 49 1.82 7.89 14.09
N THR A 50 2.30 8.94 14.76
CA THR A 50 1.45 10.07 15.15
C THR A 50 1.04 10.78 13.86
N ALA A 51 -0.21 10.63 13.46
CA ALA A 51 -0.68 11.11 12.16
C ALA A 51 -0.66 12.64 12.07
N THR A 52 0.12 13.16 11.12
CA THR A 52 -0.29 14.29 10.28
C THR A 52 0.09 13.94 8.84
N ASN A 53 -0.63 12.99 8.24
CA ASN A 53 -0.64 12.88 6.78
C ASN A 53 -1.63 13.92 6.26
N THR A 54 -1.26 15.20 6.32
CA THR A 54 -1.97 16.22 5.56
C THR A 54 -1.67 15.95 4.11
N ALA A 55 -2.69 15.49 3.36
CA ALA A 55 -2.61 15.43 1.92
C ALA A 55 -2.14 16.80 1.41
N THR A 56 -0.91 16.86 0.87
CA THR A 56 -0.46 18.03 0.11
C THR A 56 -1.44 18.21 -1.05
N PRO A 57 -2.13 19.36 -1.15
CA PRO A 57 -2.97 19.63 -2.31
C PRO A 57 -2.09 19.55 -3.57
N PRO A 58 -2.62 19.10 -4.71
CA PRO A 58 -1.85 19.10 -5.95
C PRO A 58 -1.49 20.55 -6.26
N THR A 59 -0.21 20.91 -6.09
CA THR A 59 0.36 22.14 -6.65
C THR A 59 0.40 21.96 -8.16
N GLY A 60 -0.75 22.18 -8.79
CA GLY A 60 -0.93 22.30 -10.22
C GLY A 60 -1.20 23.76 -10.57
N GLU A 61 -0.28 24.66 -10.26
CA GLU A 61 -0.25 25.99 -10.88
C GLU A 61 1.01 26.11 -11.74
N LEU A 62 0.87 25.68 -12.98
CA LEU A 62 1.65 26.20 -14.09
C LEU A 62 0.68 26.69 -15.17
N GLY A 63 0.39 27.98 -15.11
CA GLY A 63 0.26 28.89 -16.26
C GLY A 63 -0.68 28.52 -17.41
N GLY A 64 -1.76 29.27 -17.54
CA GLY A 64 -2.54 29.35 -18.78
C GLY A 64 -3.59 30.44 -18.72
N ALA A 65 -3.18 31.70 -18.98
CA ALA A 65 -4.10 32.79 -19.27
C ALA A 65 -4.99 32.40 -20.47
N GLY A 66 -6.29 32.43 -20.25
CA GLY A 66 -7.31 32.11 -21.25
C GLY A 66 -8.60 32.80 -20.88
N ASP A 67 -8.62 34.11 -21.09
CA ASP A 67 -9.82 34.92 -21.17
C ASP A 67 -10.84 34.26 -22.11
N LYS A 68 -12.00 33.86 -21.58
CA LYS A 68 -13.28 33.95 -22.30
C LYS A 68 -14.40 34.24 -21.32
N SER A 69 -14.82 35.50 -21.31
CA SER A 69 -16.20 35.89 -21.02
C SER A 69 -17.19 34.98 -21.75
N ALA A 70 -18.18 34.46 -21.01
CA ALA A 70 -19.53 34.26 -21.52
C ALA A 70 -20.52 34.14 -20.35
N SER A 71 -21.31 35.20 -20.19
CA SER A 71 -22.54 35.23 -19.42
C SER A 71 -23.54 34.17 -19.90
N VAL A 72 -24.22 33.48 -18.98
CA VAL A 72 -25.67 33.27 -19.11
C VAL A 72 -26.30 33.05 -17.72
N ALA A 73 -27.44 33.70 -17.52
CA ALA A 73 -28.26 33.70 -16.30
C ALA A 73 -29.28 32.55 -16.29
N ALA A 74 -29.74 32.15 -15.11
CA ALA A 74 -31.16 31.92 -14.77
C ALA A 74 -31.30 31.23 -13.39
N GLY A 75 -32.14 31.80 -12.52
CA GLY A 75 -32.58 31.20 -11.25
C GLY A 75 -32.75 32.22 -10.15
#